data_AF-A0A7S1YJ14-F1
#
_entry.id   AF-A0A7S1YJ14-F1
#
_cell.length_a   1.000
_cell.length_b   1.000
_cell.length_c   1.000
_cell.angle_alpha   90.00
_cell.angle_beta   90.00
_cell.angle_gamma   90.00
#
_symmetry.space_group_name_H-M   'P 1'
#
loop_
_entity.id
_entity.type
_entity.pdbx_description
1 polymer ?
#
loop_
_entity_poly.entity_id
_entity_poly.type
_entity_poly.pdbx_seq_one_letter_code
_entity_poly.pdbx_strand_id
1 'polypeptide(L)'
;AAGTHYTDLTGESIWVRRMIDEHHTAAVRSNTAIVCSAGFDCIPADLGVLVAARHLHRKHKLLAESADHIWLKTRGGFSGGTIASAIYMVEKESRKALGQCFGNVGYLTVEGRAPPGAAPDVPPLPPSYDAPLGQYKINTVMAAVNTRHVHRTRSLFASDSSAENPFSAKFSYTEHMAVSSWFSGMLMGAATALFMLAMALSPTRWLLKKVLP
;
A
#
# COMPACT_ATOMS: atom_id res chain seq x y z
N ALA A 1 28.10 4.91 -1.38
CA ALA A 1 27.11 5.71 -0.62
C ALA A 1 27.86 6.61 0.35
N ALA A 2 27.52 7.91 0.41
CA ALA A 2 28.24 8.90 1.21
C ALA A 2 27.76 9.01 2.67
N GLY A 3 27.06 8.00 3.20
CA GLY A 3 26.46 8.02 4.54
C GLY A 3 25.18 8.89 4.67
N THR A 4 24.71 9.48 3.58
CA THR A 4 23.53 10.36 3.57
C THR A 4 22.23 9.55 3.64
N HIS A 5 21.37 9.87 4.60
CA HIS A 5 20.03 9.29 4.69
C HIS A 5 19.13 9.74 3.53
N TYR A 6 18.18 8.88 3.15
CA TYR A 6 17.23 9.14 2.07
C TYR A 6 15.80 9.07 2.58
N THR A 7 14.95 9.99 2.13
CA THR A 7 13.51 9.88 2.29
C THR A 7 12.76 10.45 1.09
N ASP A 8 11.64 9.84 0.74
CA ASP A 8 10.73 10.30 -0.32
C ASP A 8 9.26 10.08 0.10
N LEU A 9 8.34 10.54 -0.75
CA LEU A 9 6.89 10.31 -0.64
C LEU A 9 6.34 9.52 -1.83
N THR A 10 7.14 8.61 -2.42
CA THR A 10 6.74 7.86 -3.62
C THR A 10 5.56 6.91 -3.34
N GLY A 11 4.68 6.74 -4.32
CA GLY A 11 3.67 5.68 -4.34
C GLY A 11 4.07 4.49 -5.24
N GLU A 12 5.28 4.47 -5.77
CA GLU A 12 5.70 3.52 -6.81
C GLU A 12 6.40 2.30 -6.19
N SER A 13 5.66 1.24 -5.89
CA SER A 13 6.22 0.02 -5.28
C SER A 13 7.37 -0.60 -6.09
N ILE A 14 7.41 -0.45 -7.41
CA ILE A 14 8.53 -0.90 -8.25
C ILE A 14 9.80 -0.09 -7.96
N TRP A 15 9.69 1.22 -7.78
CA TRP A 15 10.81 2.06 -7.36
C TRP A 15 11.33 1.65 -5.98
N VAL A 16 10.42 1.42 -5.03
CA VAL A 16 10.78 0.96 -3.68
C VAL A 16 11.53 -0.38 -3.74
N ARG A 17 11.10 -1.33 -4.59
CA ARG A 17 11.81 -2.60 -4.80
C ARG A 17 13.24 -2.38 -5.29
N ARG A 18 13.46 -1.51 -6.28
CA ARG A 18 14.80 -1.17 -6.77
C ARG A 18 15.67 -0.56 -5.67
N MET A 19 15.13 0.38 -4.89
CA MET A 19 15.84 0.96 -3.75
C MET A 19 16.27 -0.10 -2.73
N ILE A 20 15.42 -1.10 -2.47
CA ILE A 20 15.78 -2.24 -1.62
C ILE A 20 16.89 -3.08 -2.26
N ASP A 21 16.73 -3.49 -3.52
CA ASP A 21 17.69 -4.34 -4.23
C ASP A 21 19.08 -3.71 -4.33
N GLU A 22 19.14 -2.43 -4.70
CA GLU A 22 20.39 -1.72 -5.00
C GLU A 22 21.08 -1.23 -3.73
N HIS A 23 20.34 -0.91 -2.66
CA HIS A 23 20.90 -0.15 -1.54
C HIS A 23 20.74 -0.77 -0.17
N HIS A 24 19.86 -1.75 0.06
CA HIS A 24 19.59 -2.26 1.42
C HIS A 24 20.86 -2.75 2.13
N THR A 25 21.65 -3.61 1.49
CA THR A 25 22.88 -4.16 2.09
C THR A 25 23.92 -3.09 2.40
N ALA A 26 24.10 -2.11 1.51
CA ALA A 26 25.04 -1.02 1.70
C ALA A 26 24.57 -0.06 2.81
N ALA A 27 23.28 0.22 2.87
CA ALA A 27 22.64 1.06 3.88
C ALA A 27 22.81 0.46 5.29
N VAL A 28 22.58 -0.85 5.45
CA VAL A 28 22.82 -1.56 6.72
C VAL A 28 24.29 -1.46 7.15
N ARG A 29 25.24 -1.73 6.25
CA ARG A 29 26.68 -1.69 6.56
C ARG A 29 27.17 -0.29 6.96
N SER A 30 26.57 0.75 6.41
CA SER A 30 26.96 2.14 6.64
C SER A 30 26.08 2.85 7.68
N ASN A 31 25.17 2.12 8.35
CA ASN A 31 24.19 2.68 9.28
C ASN A 31 23.40 3.86 8.69
N THR A 32 23.01 3.76 7.42
CA THR A 32 22.27 4.78 6.69
C THR A 32 20.79 4.38 6.56
N ALA A 33 19.87 5.29 6.88
CA ALA A 33 18.44 5.07 6.70
C ALA A 33 17.97 5.40 5.26
N ILE A 34 17.10 4.54 4.72
CA ILE A 34 16.37 4.76 3.46
C ILE A 34 14.88 4.58 3.79
N VAL A 35 14.12 5.66 3.71
CA VAL A 35 12.69 5.70 4.07
C VAL A 35 11.86 6.13 2.86
N CYS A 36 11.44 5.14 2.07
CA CYS A 36 10.52 5.38 0.96
C CYS A 36 9.07 5.51 1.46
N SER A 37 8.24 6.23 0.70
CA SER A 37 6.80 6.37 0.93
C SER A 37 6.47 7.00 2.29
N ALA A 38 7.27 7.97 2.73
CA ALA A 38 7.05 8.77 3.94
C ALA A 38 5.97 9.86 3.75
N GLY A 39 4.89 9.54 3.02
CA GLY A 39 3.76 10.41 2.76
C GLY A 39 2.52 10.05 3.57
N PHE A 40 1.56 10.96 3.64
CA PHE A 40 0.28 10.76 4.34
C PHE A 40 -0.50 9.55 3.81
N ASP A 41 -0.35 9.21 2.53
CA ASP A 41 -1.09 8.10 1.94
C ASP A 41 -0.62 6.72 2.43
N CYS A 42 0.63 6.61 2.92
CA CYS A 42 1.25 5.35 3.32
C CYS A 42 1.53 5.26 4.83
N ILE A 43 1.89 6.38 5.48
CA ILE A 43 2.27 6.40 6.91
C ILE A 43 1.16 5.85 7.83
N PRO A 44 -0.11 6.30 7.73
CA PRO A 44 -1.18 5.82 8.61
C PRO A 44 -1.46 4.32 8.42
N ALA A 45 -1.36 3.84 7.19
CA ALA A 45 -1.52 2.42 6.88
C ALA A 45 -0.41 1.56 7.53
N ASP A 46 0.85 1.93 7.33
CA ASP A 46 1.97 1.11 7.82
C ASP A 46 2.23 1.28 9.32
N LEU A 47 2.51 2.51 9.76
CA LEU A 47 2.83 2.77 11.17
C LEU A 47 1.61 2.64 12.08
N GLY A 48 0.40 2.97 11.60
CA GLY A 48 -0.83 2.80 12.39
C GLY A 48 -1.08 1.34 12.73
N VAL A 49 -0.96 0.44 11.74
CA VAL A 49 -1.06 -1.01 11.95
C VAL A 49 0.03 -1.50 12.90
N LEU A 50 1.28 -1.06 12.72
CA LEU A 50 2.38 -1.44 13.60
C LEU A 50 2.14 -1.02 15.06
N VAL A 51 1.67 0.21 15.28
CA VAL A 51 1.37 0.74 16.62
C VAL A 51 0.23 -0.05 17.27
N ALA A 52 -0.84 -0.34 16.52
CA ALA A 52 -1.96 -1.13 17.01
C ALA A 52 -1.55 -2.57 17.35
N ALA A 53 -0.80 -3.24 16.47
CA ALA A 53 -0.29 -4.59 16.68
C ALA A 53 0.63 -4.66 17.91
N ARG A 54 1.54 -3.70 18.07
CA ARG A 54 2.39 -3.60 19.27
C ARG A 54 1.60 -3.37 20.54
N HIS A 55 0.55 -2.54 20.49
CA HIS A 55 -0.32 -2.33 21.65
C HIS A 55 -1.03 -3.62 22.05
N LEU A 56 -1.65 -4.32 21.08
CA LEU A 56 -2.29 -5.61 21.28
C LEU A 56 -1.32 -6.61 21.91
N HIS A 57 -0.10 -6.71 21.37
CA HIS A 57 0.90 -7.64 21.87
C HIS A 57 1.38 -7.29 23.28
N ARG A 58 1.74 -6.03 23.56
CA ARG A 58 2.22 -5.64 24.89
C ARG A 58 1.16 -5.81 25.97
N LYS A 59 -0.09 -5.42 25.68
CA LYS A 59 -1.18 -5.39 26.67
C LYS A 59 -1.84 -6.75 26.85
N HIS A 60 -2.00 -7.52 25.78
CA HIS A 60 -2.79 -8.76 25.79
C HIS A 60 -1.96 -10.02 25.49
N LYS A 61 -0.67 -9.89 25.15
CA LYS A 61 0.20 -11.00 24.72
C LYS A 61 -0.35 -11.77 23.52
N LEU A 62 -1.16 -11.09 22.70
CA LEU A 62 -1.73 -11.62 21.46
C LEU A 62 -0.93 -11.10 20.26
N LEU A 63 -0.84 -11.91 19.22
CA LEU A 63 -0.29 -11.50 17.94
C LEU A 63 -1.42 -10.97 17.05
N ALA A 64 -1.16 -9.91 16.29
CA ALA A 64 -2.12 -9.42 15.31
C ALA A 64 -2.31 -10.47 14.21
N GLU A 65 -3.54 -10.94 14.03
CA GLU A 65 -3.92 -11.87 12.96
C GLU A 65 -4.38 -11.17 11.69
N SER A 66 -5.02 -10.01 11.84
CA SER A 66 -5.43 -9.18 10.72
C SER A 66 -5.49 -7.71 11.12
N ALA A 67 -5.45 -6.83 10.13
CA ALA A 67 -5.76 -5.43 10.29
C ALA A 67 -6.63 -4.96 9.12
N ASP A 68 -7.79 -4.38 9.45
CA ASP A 68 -8.65 -3.70 8.51
C ASP A 68 -8.51 -2.19 8.72
N HIS A 69 -7.81 -1.52 7.81
CA HIS A 69 -7.60 -0.08 7.86
C HIS A 69 -8.68 0.63 7.05
N ILE A 70 -9.49 1.44 7.73
CA ILE A 70 -10.62 2.15 7.12
C ILE A 70 -10.42 3.67 7.19
N TRP A 71 -10.33 4.30 6.02
CA TRP A 71 -10.35 5.76 5.89
C TRP A 71 -11.76 6.30 6.12
N LEU A 72 -11.98 6.97 7.25
CA LEU A 72 -13.31 7.45 7.65
C LEU A 72 -13.74 8.74 6.95
N LYS A 73 -12.91 9.76 7.05
CA LYS A 73 -13.14 11.08 6.46
C LYS A 73 -11.84 11.55 5.86
N THR A 74 -11.72 11.46 4.55
CA THR A 74 -10.61 12.03 3.80
C THR A 74 -11.09 13.33 3.16
N ARG A 75 -10.27 14.37 3.26
CA ARG A 75 -10.45 15.63 2.53
C ARG A 75 -9.24 15.79 1.63
N GLY A 76 -9.50 15.84 0.33
CA GLY A 76 -8.47 15.83 -0.70
C GLY A 76 -8.74 14.77 -1.75
N GLY A 77 -8.02 14.86 -2.86
CA GLY A 77 -7.97 13.83 -3.90
C GLY A 77 -6.51 13.54 -4.23
N PHE A 78 -6.28 12.68 -5.22
CA PHE A 78 -4.93 12.48 -5.73
C PHE A 78 -4.33 13.80 -6.21
N SER A 79 -3.11 14.09 -5.78
CA SER A 79 -2.39 15.26 -6.27
C SER A 79 -2.04 15.06 -7.77
N GLY A 80 -1.86 16.15 -8.52
CA GLY A 80 -1.35 16.08 -9.90
C GLY A 80 -0.03 15.31 -9.98
N GLY A 81 0.83 15.45 -8.97
CA GLY A 81 2.05 14.66 -8.82
C GLY A 81 1.79 13.16 -8.67
N THR A 82 0.81 12.76 -7.88
CA THR A 82 0.42 11.34 -7.71
C THR A 82 -0.08 10.74 -9.03
N ILE A 83 -0.90 11.49 -9.76
CA ILE A 83 -1.40 11.07 -11.09
C ILE A 83 -0.24 10.97 -12.08
N ALA A 84 0.66 11.97 -12.10
CA ALA A 84 1.83 11.97 -12.97
C ALA A 84 2.76 10.79 -12.70
N SER A 85 3.04 10.48 -11.42
CA SER A 85 3.80 9.30 -11.01
C SER A 85 3.13 8.00 -11.45
N ALA A 86 1.81 7.88 -11.27
CA ALA A 86 1.07 6.70 -11.73
C ALA A 86 1.16 6.53 -13.26
N ILE A 87 1.03 7.62 -14.03
CA ILE A 87 1.18 7.58 -15.49
C ILE A 87 2.62 7.20 -15.87
N TYR A 88 3.61 7.81 -15.23
CA TYR A 88 5.02 7.55 -15.49
C TYR A 88 5.38 6.08 -15.25
N MET A 89 4.95 5.51 -14.13
CA MET A 89 5.13 4.08 -13.82
C MET A 89 4.49 3.20 -14.91
N VAL A 90 3.26 3.47 -15.32
CA VAL A 90 2.58 2.66 -16.35
C VAL A 90 3.24 2.81 -17.74
N GLU A 91 3.86 3.95 -18.04
CA GLU A 91 4.58 4.18 -19.30
C GLU A 91 5.99 3.57 -19.32
N LYS A 92 6.71 3.62 -18.19
CA LYS A 92 8.10 3.17 -18.11
C LYS A 92 8.25 1.69 -17.78
N GLU A 93 7.31 1.14 -17.01
CA GLU A 93 7.42 -0.24 -16.55
C GLU A 93 6.84 -1.23 -17.56
N SER A 94 7.50 -2.38 -17.69
CA SER A 94 6.98 -3.47 -18.51
C SER A 94 5.68 -4.03 -17.91
N ARG A 95 4.78 -4.54 -18.76
CA ARG A 95 3.56 -5.24 -18.29
C ARG A 95 3.86 -6.39 -17.31
N LYS A 96 5.00 -7.07 -17.51
CA LYS A 96 5.47 -8.13 -16.61
C LYS A 96 5.83 -7.57 -15.24
N ALA A 97 6.59 -6.47 -15.18
CA ALA A 97 6.96 -5.82 -13.92
C ALA A 97 5.73 -5.30 -13.16
N LEU A 98 4.79 -4.67 -13.87
CA LEU A 98 3.51 -4.24 -13.30
C LEU A 98 2.70 -5.43 -12.77
N GLY A 99 2.61 -6.53 -13.53
CA GLY A 99 1.93 -7.76 -13.11
C GLY A 99 2.58 -8.41 -11.89
N GLN A 100 3.91 -8.41 -11.81
CA GLN A 100 4.64 -8.90 -10.62
C GLN A 100 4.41 -8.01 -9.41
N CYS A 101 4.45 -6.69 -9.58
CA CYS A 101 4.22 -5.74 -8.50
C CYS A 101 2.80 -5.86 -7.96
N PHE A 102 1.78 -5.71 -8.83
CA PHE A 102 0.39 -5.64 -8.41
C PHE A 102 -0.27 -7.02 -8.18
N GLY A 103 0.28 -8.10 -8.76
CA GLY A 103 -0.17 -9.47 -8.52
C GLY A 103 0.45 -10.14 -7.28
N ASN A 104 1.47 -9.53 -6.66
CA ASN A 104 2.14 -10.07 -5.48
C ASN A 104 2.07 -9.07 -4.31
N VAL A 105 1.19 -9.34 -3.34
CA VAL A 105 1.13 -8.55 -2.09
C VAL A 105 2.43 -8.59 -1.28
N GLY A 106 3.24 -9.63 -1.47
CA GLY A 106 4.55 -9.81 -0.85
C GLY A 106 5.68 -9.17 -1.64
N TYR A 107 5.41 -8.35 -2.65
CA TYR A 107 6.43 -7.84 -3.59
C TYR A 107 7.62 -7.13 -2.92
N LEU A 108 7.37 -6.43 -1.80
CA LEU A 108 8.42 -5.76 -1.04
C LEU A 108 9.01 -6.62 0.08
N THR A 109 8.41 -7.75 0.43
CA THR A 109 8.80 -8.54 1.61
C THR A 109 10.23 -9.07 1.55
N VAL A 110 10.81 -9.39 2.71
CA VAL A 110 12.05 -10.20 2.76
C VAL A 110 11.81 -11.51 2.01
N GLU A 111 12.81 -11.95 1.27
CA GLU A 111 12.77 -13.22 0.53
C GLU A 111 12.34 -14.38 1.45
N GLY A 112 11.41 -15.22 0.96
CA GLY A 112 10.85 -16.35 1.72
C GLY A 112 9.85 -15.97 2.82
N ARG A 113 9.48 -14.68 2.97
CA ARG A 113 8.58 -14.21 4.04
C ARG A 113 7.29 -13.55 3.52
N ALA A 114 6.93 -13.81 2.27
CA ALA A 114 5.66 -13.35 1.70
C ALA A 114 4.47 -13.86 2.55
N PRO A 115 3.40 -13.05 2.71
CA PRO A 115 2.20 -13.48 3.42
C PRO A 115 1.47 -14.60 2.63
N PRO A 116 0.87 -15.58 3.32
CA PRO A 116 0.03 -16.58 2.67
C PRO A 116 -1.28 -15.95 2.18
N GLY A 117 -1.56 -16.06 0.87
CA GLY A 117 -2.86 -15.78 0.24
C GLY A 117 -3.53 -14.49 0.69
N ALA A 118 -3.13 -13.34 0.13
CA ALA A 118 -3.85 -12.10 0.42
C ALA A 118 -5.16 -12.00 -0.35
N ALA A 119 -6.09 -11.24 0.25
CA ALA A 119 -7.25 -10.75 -0.45
C ALA A 119 -6.83 -9.97 -1.71
N PRO A 120 -7.68 -9.90 -2.75
CA PRO A 120 -7.42 -9.02 -3.87
C PRO A 120 -7.26 -7.57 -3.38
N ASP A 121 -6.17 -6.89 -3.77
CA ASP A 121 -6.02 -5.44 -3.60
C ASP A 121 -7.10 -4.66 -4.38
N VAL A 122 -7.73 -5.32 -5.36
CA VAL A 122 -8.75 -4.75 -6.25
C VAL A 122 -10.06 -4.55 -5.49
N PRO A 123 -10.77 -3.43 -5.69
CA PRO A 123 -12.08 -3.22 -5.06
C PRO A 123 -13.06 -4.35 -5.41
N PRO A 124 -13.54 -5.12 -4.43
CA PRO A 124 -14.68 -5.98 -4.64
C PRO A 124 -15.87 -5.04 -4.86
N LEU A 125 -16.45 -5.11 -6.05
CA LEU A 125 -17.82 -4.68 -6.25
C LEU A 125 -18.72 -5.87 -5.91
N PRO A 126 -19.82 -5.67 -5.16
CA PRO A 126 -20.35 -4.40 -4.68
C PRO A 126 -19.76 -3.91 -3.34
N PRO A 127 -20.01 -2.64 -2.93
CA PRO A 127 -19.68 -2.14 -1.60
C PRO A 127 -20.21 -3.04 -0.48
N SER A 128 -19.41 -3.24 0.56
CA SER A 128 -19.77 -4.06 1.72
C SER A 128 -20.22 -3.18 2.89
N TYR A 129 -21.19 -3.63 3.68
CA TYR A 129 -21.63 -2.91 4.89
C TYR A 129 -20.76 -3.33 6.07
N ASP A 130 -20.23 -2.35 6.79
CA ASP A 130 -19.45 -2.56 8.01
C ASP A 130 -20.31 -2.22 9.23
N ALA A 131 -20.78 -3.27 9.92
CA ALA A 131 -21.70 -3.11 11.05
C ALA A 131 -21.08 -2.34 12.23
N PRO A 132 -19.82 -2.56 12.64
CA PRO A 132 -19.16 -1.74 13.67
C PRO A 132 -19.08 -0.25 13.33
N LEU A 133 -18.82 0.08 12.06
CA LEU A 133 -18.75 1.46 11.61
C LEU A 133 -20.14 2.09 11.35
N GLY A 134 -21.15 1.27 11.07
CA GLY A 134 -22.48 1.72 10.65
C GLY A 134 -22.48 2.37 9.27
N GLN A 135 -21.52 2.03 8.42
CA GLN A 135 -21.33 2.61 7.08
C GLN A 135 -20.97 1.54 6.07
N TYR A 136 -21.10 1.87 4.78
CA TYR A 136 -20.56 1.04 3.72
C TYR A 136 -19.07 1.30 3.57
N LYS A 137 -18.33 0.33 3.04
CA LYS A 137 -16.91 0.45 2.71
C LYS A 137 -16.60 -0.12 1.33
N ILE A 138 -15.63 0.48 0.67
CA ILE A 138 -15.06 0.01 -0.61
C ILE A 138 -13.54 -0.04 -0.49
N ASN A 139 -12.84 -0.91 -1.23
CA ASN A 139 -11.37 -0.87 -1.19
C ASN A 139 -10.87 0.44 -1.79
N THR A 140 -9.76 0.91 -1.24
CA THR A 140 -9.04 2.07 -1.77
C THR A 140 -8.06 1.65 -2.86
N VAL A 141 -7.85 2.52 -3.85
CA VAL A 141 -6.81 2.34 -4.89
C VAL A 141 -5.42 2.21 -4.27
N MET A 142 -5.18 2.88 -3.14
CA MET A 142 -3.90 2.84 -2.43
C MET A 142 -3.63 1.50 -1.74
N ALA A 143 -4.62 0.61 -1.62
CA ALA A 143 -4.38 -0.76 -1.17
C ALA A 143 -3.29 -1.46 -2.03
N ALA A 144 -3.29 -1.18 -3.34
CA ALA A 144 -2.28 -1.70 -4.28
C ALA A 144 -0.84 -1.26 -3.97
N VAL A 145 -0.64 -0.25 -3.12
CA VAL A 145 0.67 0.19 -2.63
C VAL A 145 0.84 -0.23 -1.17
N ASN A 146 -0.07 0.21 -0.30
CA ASN A 146 0.03 0.10 1.15
C ASN A 146 0.08 -1.35 1.65
N THR A 147 -0.63 -2.29 1.02
CA THR A 147 -0.54 -3.73 1.36
C THR A 147 0.90 -4.22 1.32
N ARG A 148 1.71 -3.78 0.35
CA ARG A 148 3.12 -4.17 0.21
C ARG A 148 3.99 -3.57 1.31
N HIS A 149 3.73 -2.32 1.71
CA HIS A 149 4.44 -1.67 2.81
C HIS A 149 4.14 -2.35 4.15
N VAL A 150 2.87 -2.58 4.45
CA VAL A 150 2.47 -3.26 5.70
C VAL A 150 3.07 -4.66 5.77
N HIS A 151 3.02 -5.43 4.67
CA HIS A 151 3.64 -6.75 4.64
C HIS A 151 5.17 -6.70 4.68
N ARG A 152 5.81 -5.66 4.12
CA ARG A 152 7.25 -5.42 4.30
C ARG A 152 7.57 -5.26 5.78
N THR A 153 6.86 -4.37 6.47
CA THR A 153 7.04 -4.13 7.92
C THR A 153 6.88 -5.42 8.71
N ARG A 154 5.79 -6.16 8.48
CA ARG A 154 5.59 -7.49 9.07
C ARG A 154 6.74 -8.45 8.78
N SER A 155 7.25 -8.48 7.54
CA SER A 155 8.37 -9.36 7.16
C SER A 155 9.70 -8.98 7.83
N LEU A 156 9.93 -7.68 8.10
CA LEU A 156 11.12 -7.21 8.83
C LEU A 156 11.10 -7.71 10.28
N PHE A 157 9.98 -7.52 10.99
CA PHE A 157 9.82 -8.01 12.36
C PHE A 157 9.88 -9.54 12.46
N ALA A 158 9.43 -10.26 11.43
CA ALA A 158 9.57 -11.71 11.38
C ALA A 158 11.01 -12.20 11.10
N SER A 159 11.87 -11.33 10.58
CA SER A 159 13.27 -11.64 10.23
C SER A 159 14.28 -11.17 11.28
N ASP A 160 13.91 -10.19 12.11
CA ASP A 160 14.77 -9.67 13.18
C ASP A 160 14.50 -10.40 14.50
N SER A 161 15.41 -11.30 14.88
CA SER A 161 15.32 -12.05 16.13
C SER A 161 15.51 -11.19 17.39
N SER A 162 16.02 -9.96 17.25
CA SER A 162 16.18 -9.02 18.36
C SER A 162 14.91 -8.19 18.65
N ALA A 163 13.98 -8.14 17.69
CA ALA A 163 12.74 -7.38 17.81
C ALA A 163 11.59 -8.25 18.32
N GLU A 164 10.80 -7.72 19.26
CA GLU A 164 9.53 -8.34 19.66
C GLU A 164 8.55 -8.27 18.49
N ASN A 165 8.27 -9.42 17.85
CA ASN A 165 7.39 -9.50 16.68
C ASN A 165 5.91 -9.44 17.09
N PRO A 166 5.15 -8.39 16.72
CA PRO A 166 3.76 -8.24 17.12
C PRO A 166 2.77 -8.90 16.15
N PHE A 167 3.24 -9.52 15.06
CA PHE A 167 2.40 -10.05 13.98
C PHE A 167 2.37 -11.57 13.97
N SER A 168 1.22 -12.14 13.62
CA SER A 168 1.08 -13.58 13.44
C SER A 168 1.75 -14.07 12.13
N ALA A 169 1.98 -15.38 12.04
CA ALA A 169 2.50 -16.02 10.83
C ALA A 169 1.53 -15.89 9.63
N LYS A 170 0.24 -15.71 9.89
CA LYS A 170 -0.83 -15.61 8.88
C LYS A 170 -1.42 -14.20 8.79
N PHE A 171 -0.70 -13.19 9.28
CA PHE A 171 -1.18 -11.81 9.31
C PHE A 171 -1.68 -11.35 7.93
N SER A 172 -2.91 -10.84 7.89
CA SER A 172 -3.53 -10.25 6.69
C SER A 172 -3.81 -8.75 6.88
N TYR A 173 -3.74 -7.99 5.80
CA TYR A 173 -4.06 -6.57 5.78
C TYR A 173 -5.10 -6.29 4.71
N THR A 174 -6.11 -5.48 5.03
CA THR A 174 -7.05 -4.92 4.06
C THR A 174 -7.17 -3.42 4.27
N GLU A 175 -7.44 -2.70 3.18
CA GLU A 175 -7.59 -1.26 3.23
C GLU A 175 -8.85 -0.80 2.50
N HIS A 176 -9.65 -0.03 3.20
CA HIS A 176 -10.94 0.45 2.73
C HIS A 176 -11.13 1.94 2.97
N MET A 177 -12.11 2.50 2.27
CA MET A 177 -12.65 3.83 2.52
C MET A 177 -14.13 3.71 2.89
N ALA A 178 -14.53 4.44 3.93
CA ALA A 178 -15.91 4.55 4.33
C ALA A 178 -16.71 5.40 3.34
N VAL A 179 -17.90 4.94 2.99
CA VAL A 179 -18.85 5.65 2.12
C VAL A 179 -20.22 5.71 2.79
N SER A 180 -20.90 6.83 2.58
CA SER A 180 -22.16 7.14 3.28
C SER A 180 -23.33 6.30 2.81
N SER A 181 -23.26 5.71 1.62
CA SER A 181 -24.32 4.86 1.06
C SER A 181 -23.77 3.84 0.08
N TRP A 182 -24.48 2.73 -0.09
CA TRP A 182 -24.19 1.72 -1.10
C TRP A 182 -24.08 2.30 -2.51
N PHE A 183 -25.03 3.18 -2.90
CA PHE A 183 -25.04 3.82 -4.21
C PHE A 183 -23.80 4.70 -4.44
N SER A 184 -23.40 5.49 -3.44
CA SER A 184 -22.18 6.30 -3.53
C SER A 184 -20.92 5.43 -3.69
N GLY A 185 -20.88 4.28 -3.01
CA GLY A 185 -19.79 3.31 -3.17
C GLY A 185 -19.74 2.70 -4.57
N MET A 186 -20.90 2.34 -5.13
CA MET A 186 -21.00 1.84 -6.51
C MET A 186 -20.50 2.86 -7.53
N LEU A 187 -20.93 4.12 -7.40
CA LEU A 187 -20.51 5.20 -8.30
C LEU A 187 -19.01 5.45 -8.21
N MET A 188 -18.45 5.53 -6.99
CA MET A 188 -17.02 5.75 -6.78
C MET A 188 -16.18 4.57 -7.28
N GLY A 189 -16.65 3.33 -7.08
CA GLY A 189 -16.02 2.13 -7.61
C GLY A 189 -16.01 2.10 -9.14
N ALA A 190 -17.14 2.43 -9.78
CA ALA A 190 -17.22 2.52 -11.24
C ALA A 190 -16.32 3.62 -11.81
N ALA A 191 -16.30 4.81 -11.19
CA ALA A 191 -15.42 5.91 -11.59
C ALA A 191 -13.93 5.52 -11.47
N THR A 192 -13.57 4.83 -10.39
CA THR A 192 -12.22 4.30 -10.17
C THR A 192 -11.83 3.26 -11.22
N ALA A 193 -12.72 2.31 -11.52
CA ALA A 193 -12.48 1.29 -12.54
C ALA A 193 -12.30 1.92 -13.93
N LEU A 194 -13.12 2.92 -14.28
CA LEU A 194 -13.00 3.66 -15.53
C LEU A 194 -11.68 4.45 -15.59
N PHE A 195 -11.28 5.09 -14.48
CA PHE A 195 -10.00 5.78 -14.39
C PHE A 195 -8.82 4.82 -14.60
N MET A 196 -8.80 3.67 -13.92
CA MET A 196 -7.76 2.65 -14.08
C MET A 196 -7.72 2.10 -15.51
N LEU A 197 -8.88 1.91 -16.15
CA LEU A 197 -8.96 1.52 -17.56
C LEU A 197 -8.38 2.59 -18.49
N ALA A 198 -8.71 3.87 -18.25
CA ALA A 198 -8.14 5.00 -18.98
C ALA A 198 -6.62 5.13 -18.78
N MET A 199 -6.10 4.76 -17.60
CA MET A 199 -4.66 4.66 -17.39
C MET A 199 -4.03 3.49 -18.14
N ALA A 200 -4.73 2.37 -18.30
CA ALA A 200 -4.20 1.20 -19.01
C ALA A 200 -4.07 1.45 -20.53
N LEU A 201 -4.96 2.23 -21.12
CA LEU A 201 -4.99 2.52 -22.55
C LEU A 201 -4.07 3.70 -22.93
N SER A 202 -3.13 3.50 -23.86
CA SER A 202 -2.13 4.52 -24.21
C SER A 202 -2.70 5.86 -24.73
N PRO A 203 -3.73 5.89 -25.61
CA PRO A 203 -4.26 7.16 -26.13
C PRO A 203 -4.95 8.02 -25.06
N THR A 204 -5.58 7.39 -24.08
CA THR A 204 -6.29 8.08 -23.01
C THR A 204 -5.35 8.68 -21.97
N ARG A 205 -4.15 8.11 -21.77
CA ARG A 205 -3.11 8.72 -20.90
C ARG A 205 -2.71 10.12 -21.36
N TRP A 206 -2.59 10.34 -22.67
CA TRP A 206 -2.29 11.67 -23.22
C TRP A 206 -3.39 12.69 -22.89
N LEU A 207 -4.65 12.27 -22.95
CA LEU A 207 -5.77 13.12 -22.59
C LEU A 207 -5.79 13.41 -21.07
N LEU A 208 -5.53 12.40 -20.24
CA LEU A 208 -5.42 12.56 -18.79
C LEU A 208 -4.33 13.58 -18.42
N LYS A 209 -3.16 13.54 -19.07
CA LYS A 209 -2.08 14.52 -18.87
C LYS A 209 -2.47 15.97 -19.23
N LYS A 210 -3.48 16.16 -20.09
CA LYS A 210 -3.95 17.49 -20.50
C LYS A 210 -5.07 18.06 -19.63
N VAL A 211 -5.89 17.17 -19.08
CA VAL A 211 -7.12 17.55 -18.36
C VAL A 211 -6.91 17.59 -16.85
N LEU A 212 -6.01 16.74 -16.33
CA LEU A 212 -5.67 16.72 -14.91
C LEU A 212 -4.57 17.76 -14.62
N PRO A 213 -4.61 18.40 -13.44
CA PRO A 213 -3.66 19.45 -13.06
C PRO A 213 -2.22 18.96 -12.96
#